data_AF-A0A7Y4S8E8-F1
#
_entry.id   AF-A0A7Y4S8E8-F1
#
_cell.length_a   1.000
_cell.length_b   1.000
_cell.length_c   1.000
_cell.angle_alpha   90.00
_cell.angle_beta   90.00
_cell.angle_gamma   90.00
#
_symmetry.space_group_name_H-M   'P 1'
#
loop_
_entity.id
_entity.type
_entity.pdbx_description
1 polymer ?
#
loop_
_entity_poly.entity_id
_entity_poly.type
_entity_poly.pdbx_seq_one_letter_code
_entity_poly.pdbx_strand_id
1 'polypeptide(L)'
;MSRDKQRLLDYLAHILQAIERIDRYTNDMDEVAFLQNEMAQDAVIRNLEVVGEASRNIEVYFPEFFAAHPELPLTSAYQMRKALAHGYFKVDFGIVWQTIHRDLFTLHRQIVVLRHTVPD
;
A
#
# COMPACT_ATOMS: atom_id res chain seq x y z
N MET A 1 -12.22 -21.88 7.05
CA MET A 1 -12.13 -20.89 5.95
C MET A 1 -11.77 -21.59 4.64
N SER A 2 -12.31 -21.15 3.49
CA SER A 2 -11.87 -21.63 2.18
C SER A 2 -10.45 -21.12 1.87
N ARG A 3 -9.70 -21.85 1.02
CA ARG A 3 -8.33 -21.48 0.62
C ARG A 3 -8.25 -20.09 -0.02
N ASP A 4 -9.30 -19.69 -0.73
CA ASP A 4 -9.38 -18.39 -1.39
C ASP A 4 -9.64 -17.26 -0.38
N LYS A 5 -10.49 -17.49 0.63
CA LYS A 5 -10.68 -16.52 1.72
C LYS A 5 -9.38 -16.26 2.48
N GLN A 6 -8.58 -17.30 2.75
CA GLN A 6 -7.28 -17.13 3.40
C GLN A 6 -6.33 -16.26 2.56
N ARG A 7 -6.24 -16.51 1.25
CA ARG A 7 -5.39 -15.73 0.34
C ARG A 7 -5.78 -14.25 0.27
N LEU A 8 -7.08 -13.96 0.26
CA LEU A 8 -7.56 -12.57 0.32
C LEU A 8 -7.10 -11.89 1.62
N LEU A 9 -7.27 -12.56 2.76
CA LEU A 9 -6.80 -12.02 4.05
C LEU A 9 -5.27 -11.82 4.07
N ASP A 10 -4.51 -12.73 3.46
CA ASP A 10 -3.05 -12.61 3.35
C ASP A 10 -2.66 -11.36 2.53
N TYR A 11 -3.35 -11.09 1.42
CA TYR A 11 -3.10 -9.87 0.63
C TYR A 11 -3.45 -8.59 1.39
N LEU A 12 -4.59 -8.56 2.09
CA LEU A 12 -4.94 -7.43 2.95
C LEU A 12 -3.92 -7.23 4.08
N ALA A 13 -3.44 -8.32 4.68
CA ALA A 13 -2.40 -8.28 5.69
C ALA A 13 -1.06 -7.77 5.14
N HIS A 14 -0.66 -8.17 3.93
CA HIS A 14 0.54 -7.65 3.28
C HIS A 14 0.45 -6.13 3.04
N ILE A 15 -0.71 -5.61 2.64
CA ILE A 15 -0.92 -4.16 2.48
C ILE A 15 -0.73 -3.46 3.82
N LEU A 16 -1.40 -3.92 4.88
CA LEU A 16 -1.29 -3.31 6.21
C LEU A 16 0.15 -3.32 6.73
N GLN A 17 0.82 -4.48 6.69
CA GLN A 17 2.19 -4.60 7.17
C GLN A 17 3.16 -3.71 6.40
N ALA A 18 2.95 -3.53 5.09
CA ALA A 18 3.76 -2.64 4.28
C ALA A 18 3.53 -1.17 4.66
N ILE A 19 2.29 -0.74 4.86
CA ILE A 19 1.96 0.62 5.31
C ILE A 19 2.55 0.89 6.70
N GLU A 20 2.40 -0.05 7.64
CA GLU A 20 2.98 0.07 8.99
C GLU A 20 4.51 0.15 8.98
N ARG A 21 5.17 -0.54 8.04
CA ARG A 21 6.64 -0.42 7.85
C ARG A 21 7.01 0.97 7.38
N ILE A 22 6.32 1.49 6.37
CA ILE A 22 6.52 2.85 5.85
C ILE A 22 6.38 3.84 7.00
N ASP A 23 5.27 3.78 7.75
CA ASP A 23 5.02 4.65 8.89
C ASP A 23 6.17 4.62 9.92
N ARG A 24 6.64 3.42 10.30
CA ARG A 24 7.80 3.29 11.21
C ARG A 24 9.09 3.90 10.66
N TYR A 25 9.33 3.83 9.36
CA TYR A 25 10.53 4.39 8.74
C TYR A 25 10.47 5.91 8.65
N THR A 26 9.26 6.49 8.58
CA THR A 26 9.07 7.93 8.35
C THR A 26 8.55 8.69 9.57
N ASN A 27 8.20 8.01 10.67
CA ASN A 27 7.52 8.62 11.82
C ASN A 27 8.27 9.83 12.42
N ASP A 28 9.60 9.75 12.50
CA ASP A 28 10.45 10.79 13.08
C ASP A 28 11.07 11.71 12.00
N MET A 29 10.52 11.71 10.79
CA MET A 29 11.02 12.50 9.66
C MET A 29 10.03 13.59 9.25
N ASP A 30 10.54 14.76 8.91
CA ASP A 30 9.83 15.69 8.06
C ASP A 30 10.18 15.45 6.58
N GLU A 31 9.53 16.20 5.68
CA GLU A 31 9.73 16.06 4.25
C GLU A 31 11.20 16.27 3.85
N VAL A 32 11.88 17.24 4.47
CA VAL A 32 13.28 17.55 4.15
C VAL A 32 14.20 16.41 4.58
N ALA A 33 13.99 15.87 5.79
CA ALA A 33 14.74 14.73 6.29
C ALA A 33 14.52 13.47 5.42
N PHE A 34 13.28 13.23 4.98
CA PHE A 34 12.97 12.14 4.06
C PHE A 34 13.65 12.30 2.70
N LEU A 35 13.62 13.50 2.12
CA LEU A 35 14.26 13.80 0.82
C LEU A 35 15.79 13.66 0.86
N GLN A 36 16.40 13.73 2.04
CA GLN A 36 17.84 13.56 2.25
C GLN A 36 18.23 12.13 2.69
N ASN A 37 17.27 11.23 2.89
CA ASN A 37 17.50 9.89 3.41
C ASN A 37 17.20 8.81 2.37
N GLU A 38 18.22 8.46 1.57
CA GLU A 38 18.13 7.45 0.51
C GLU A 38 17.70 6.08 1.04
N MET A 39 18.15 5.68 2.23
CA MET A 39 17.74 4.41 2.84
C MET A 39 16.23 4.39 3.16
N ALA A 40 15.69 5.50 3.68
CA ALA A 40 14.26 5.62 3.93
C ALA A 40 13.47 5.61 2.61
N GLN A 41 13.95 6.31 1.59
CA GLN A 41 13.36 6.33 0.25
C GLN A 41 13.27 4.94 -0.37
N ASP A 42 14.37 4.19 -0.37
CA ASP A 42 14.42 2.81 -0.88
C ASP A 42 13.49 1.89 -0.10
N ALA A 43 13.49 2.00 1.23
CA ALA A 43 12.61 1.22 2.09
C ALA A 43 11.13 1.55 1.81
N VAL A 44 10.77 2.82 1.60
CA VAL A 44 9.42 3.25 1.25
C VAL A 44 9.01 2.72 -0.12
N ILE A 45 9.85 2.89 -1.14
CA ILE A 45 9.59 2.39 -2.50
C ILE A 45 9.31 0.88 -2.45
N ARG A 46 10.17 0.11 -1.77
CA ARG A 46 10.00 -1.34 -1.69
C ARG A 46 8.66 -1.75 -1.08
N ASN A 47 8.17 -1.02 -0.07
CA ASN A 47 6.88 -1.30 0.56
C ASN A 47 5.71 -0.82 -0.28
N LEU A 48 5.82 0.30 -1.02
CA LEU A 48 4.82 0.72 -2.00
C LEU A 48 4.64 -0.32 -3.12
N GLU A 49 5.72 -0.99 -3.54
CA GLU A 49 5.63 -2.11 -4.47
C GLU A 49 4.85 -3.30 -3.88
N VAL A 50 5.03 -3.62 -2.59
CA VAL A 50 4.25 -4.66 -1.91
C VAL A 50 2.77 -4.29 -1.90
N VAL A 51 2.45 -3.05 -1.52
CA VAL A 51 1.07 -2.54 -1.50
C VAL A 51 0.44 -2.66 -2.89
N GLY A 52 1.13 -2.21 -3.95
CA GLY A 52 0.62 -2.27 -5.31
C GLY A 52 0.49 -3.69 -5.87
N GLU A 53 1.40 -4.60 -5.55
CA GLU A 53 1.31 -6.01 -5.97
C GLU A 53 0.15 -6.74 -5.27
N ALA A 54 0.01 -6.57 -3.95
CA ALA A 54 -1.11 -7.14 -3.22
C ALA A 54 -2.46 -6.57 -3.70
N SER A 55 -2.53 -5.27 -3.95
CA SER A 55 -3.72 -4.60 -4.50
C SER A 55 -4.12 -5.17 -5.86
N ARG A 56 -3.14 -5.38 -6.75
CA ARG A 56 -3.37 -6.00 -8.06
C ARG A 56 -3.87 -7.44 -7.95
N ASN A 57 -3.31 -8.21 -7.03
CA ASN A 57 -3.72 -9.59 -6.83
C ASN A 57 -5.16 -9.68 -6.28
N ILE A 58 -5.58 -8.73 -5.43
CA ILE A 58 -6.97 -8.62 -5.00
C ILE A 58 -7.89 -8.34 -6.20
N GLU A 59 -7.57 -7.33 -7.02
CA GLU A 59 -8.34 -6.98 -8.22
C GLU A 59 -8.50 -8.17 -9.20
N VAL A 60 -7.44 -8.94 -9.41
CA VAL A 60 -7.43 -10.05 -10.39
C VAL A 60 -8.09 -11.32 -9.86
N TYR A 61 -7.78 -11.72 -8.62
CA TYR A 61 -8.19 -13.02 -8.09
C TYR A 61 -9.47 -12.96 -7.26
N PHE A 62 -9.89 -11.76 -6.82
CA PHE A 62 -11.08 -11.54 -6.00
C PHE A 62 -11.96 -10.42 -6.57
N PRO A 63 -12.43 -10.55 -7.83
CA PRO A 63 -13.18 -9.49 -8.51
C PRO A 63 -14.50 -9.14 -7.79
N GLU A 64 -15.16 -10.10 -7.14
CA GLU A 64 -16.38 -9.85 -6.35
C GLU A 64 -16.10 -8.98 -5.13
N PHE A 65 -15.02 -9.24 -4.40
CA PHE A 65 -14.58 -8.41 -3.28
C PHE A 65 -14.19 -7.01 -3.77
N PHE A 66 -13.42 -6.94 -4.87
CA PHE A 66 -13.01 -5.66 -5.46
C PHE A 66 -14.23 -4.82 -5.87
N ALA A 67 -15.24 -5.42 -6.51
CA ALA A 67 -16.47 -4.74 -6.90
C ALA A 67 -17.32 -4.29 -5.69
N ALA A 68 -17.27 -5.04 -4.58
CA ALA A 68 -17.99 -4.70 -3.35
C ALA A 68 -17.32 -3.58 -2.54
N HIS A 69 -16.04 -3.29 -2.79
CA HIS A 69 -15.24 -2.31 -2.05
C HIS A 69 -14.60 -1.23 -2.94
N PRO A 70 -15.40 -0.47 -3.72
CA PRO A 70 -14.88 0.57 -4.61
C PRO A 70 -14.22 1.74 -3.87
N GLU A 71 -14.45 1.87 -2.56
CA GLU A 71 -13.79 2.85 -1.70
C GLU A 71 -12.29 2.57 -1.51
N LEU A 72 -11.84 1.33 -1.75
CA LEU A 72 -10.42 0.98 -1.64
C LEU A 72 -9.66 1.41 -2.91
N PRO A 73 -8.63 2.27 -2.81
CA PRO A 73 -7.85 2.73 -3.95
C PRO A 73 -6.86 1.69 -4.51
N LEU A 74 -7.27 0.42 -4.66
CA LEU A 74 -6.41 -0.69 -5.07
C LEU A 74 -5.81 -0.50 -6.48
N THR A 75 -6.62 -0.01 -7.43
CA THR A 75 -6.13 0.29 -8.78
C THR A 75 -5.09 1.41 -8.75
N SER A 76 -5.31 2.47 -7.94
CA SER A 76 -4.35 3.57 -7.78
C SER A 76 -3.03 3.08 -7.16
N ALA A 77 -3.10 2.25 -6.13
CA ALA A 77 -1.94 1.62 -5.51
C ALA A 77 -1.13 0.77 -6.51
N TYR A 78 -1.81 0.01 -7.38
CA TYR A 78 -1.15 -0.73 -8.45
C TYR A 78 -0.49 0.19 -9.49
N GLN A 79 -1.14 1.29 -9.90
CA GLN A 79 -0.52 2.25 -10.82
C GLN A 79 0.70 2.94 -10.20
N MET A 80 0.68 3.25 -8.90
CA MET A 80 1.83 3.79 -8.19
C MET A 80 3.03 2.85 -8.29
N ARG A 81 2.83 1.54 -8.01
CA ARG A 81 3.88 0.53 -8.22
C ARG A 81 4.41 0.55 -9.65
N LYS A 82 3.54 0.59 -10.66
CA LYS A 82 3.99 0.60 -12.06
C LYS A 82 4.85 1.82 -12.39
N ALA A 83 4.53 2.98 -11.81
CA ALA A 83 5.31 4.20 -11.97
C ALA A 83 6.70 4.06 -11.32
N LEU A 84 6.76 3.55 -10.09
CA LEU A 84 8.02 3.31 -9.36
C LEU A 84 8.93 2.30 -10.08
N ALA A 85 8.35 1.23 -10.62
CA ALA A 85 9.08 0.17 -11.32
C ALA A 85 9.63 0.61 -12.69
N HIS A 86 9.10 1.69 -13.29
CA HIS A 86 9.57 2.21 -14.59
C HIS A 86 10.84 3.09 -14.48
N GLY A 87 11.41 3.23 -13.29
CA GLY A 87 12.75 3.76 -13.07
C GLY A 87 12.80 4.77 -11.93
N TYR A 88 13.48 4.41 -10.84
CA TYR A 88 13.68 5.25 -9.64
C TYR A 88 14.30 6.62 -9.96
N PHE A 89 15.10 6.73 -11.03
CA PHE A 89 15.71 7.98 -11.50
C PHE A 89 14.72 9.10 -11.87
N LYS A 90 13.43 8.80 -12.03
CA LYS A 90 12.38 9.78 -12.34
C LYS A 90 11.30 9.87 -11.25
N VAL A 91 11.51 9.26 -10.10
CA VAL A 91 10.55 9.29 -8.99
C VAL A 91 10.59 10.67 -8.34
N ASP A 92 9.44 11.33 -8.31
CA ASP A 92 9.24 12.53 -7.52
C ASP A 92 8.99 12.11 -6.06
N PHE A 93 10.01 12.23 -5.23
CA PHE A 93 9.92 11.85 -3.82
C PHE A 93 9.05 12.82 -3.00
N GLY A 94 8.77 14.03 -3.49
CA GLY A 94 7.76 14.90 -2.90
C GLY A 94 6.35 14.32 -3.06
N ILE A 95 6.05 13.76 -4.24
CA ILE A 95 4.79 13.03 -4.45
C ILE A 95 4.74 11.79 -3.55
N VAL A 96 5.82 11.02 -3.45
CA VAL A 96 5.90 9.86 -2.56
C VAL A 96 5.60 10.26 -1.12
N TRP A 97 6.19 11.35 -0.63
CA TRP A 97 5.94 11.86 0.72
C TRP A 97 4.46 12.20 0.95
N GLN A 98 3.81 12.86 -0.01
CA GLN A 98 2.37 13.16 0.08
C GLN A 98 1.52 11.88 0.10
N THR A 99 1.88 10.86 -0.70
CA THR A 99 1.19 9.56 -0.70
C THR A 99 1.27 8.88 0.67
N ILE A 100 2.42 8.93 1.35
CA ILE A 100 2.60 8.36 2.70
C ILE A 100 1.59 8.97 3.68
N HIS A 101 1.51 10.30 3.73
CA HIS A 101 0.71 10.98 4.75
C HIS A 101 -0.79 11.11 4.44
N ARG A 102 -1.18 11.02 3.16
CA ARG A 102 -2.58 11.18 2.75
C ARG A 102 -3.24 9.86 2.38
N ASP A 103 -2.67 9.19 1.38
CA ASP A 103 -3.31 8.06 0.72
C ASP A 103 -3.14 6.77 1.54
N LEU A 104 -1.92 6.50 2.00
CA LEU A 104 -1.65 5.27 2.77
C LEU A 104 -2.35 5.27 4.13
N PHE A 105 -2.41 6.41 4.82
CA PHE A 105 -3.16 6.54 6.06
C PHE A 105 -4.65 6.18 5.87
N THR A 106 -5.25 6.69 4.79
CA THR A 106 -6.65 6.42 4.45
C THR A 106 -6.86 4.95 4.12
N LEU A 107 -6.02 4.38 3.25
CA LEU A 107 -6.08 2.96 2.85
C LEU A 107 -5.94 2.02 4.05
N HIS A 108 -4.99 2.29 4.94
CA HIS A 108 -4.78 1.51 6.16
C HIS A 108 -6.04 1.46 7.01
N ARG A 109 -6.66 2.62 7.28
CA ARG A 109 -7.90 2.68 8.06
C ARG A 109 -9.05 1.90 7.42
N GLN A 110 -9.21 2.01 6.11
CA GLN A 110 -10.26 1.28 5.38
C GLN A 110 -10.06 -0.23 5.50
N ILE A 111 -8.84 -0.73 5.29
CA ILE A 111 -8.56 -2.17 5.38
C ILE A 111 -8.71 -2.69 6.81
N VAL A 112 -8.28 -1.93 7.83
CA VAL A 112 -8.48 -2.31 9.24
C VAL A 112 -9.97 -2.48 9.54
N VAL A 113 -10.81 -1.50 9.16
CA VAL A 113 -12.26 -1.58 9.36
C VAL A 113 -12.84 -2.82 8.67
N LEU A 114 -12.44 -3.08 7.42
CA LEU A 114 -12.91 -4.24 6.66
C LEU A 114 -12.56 -5.56 7.33
N ARG A 115 -11.33 -5.71 7.85
CA ARG A 115 -10.90 -6.92 8.55
C ARG A 115 -11.70 -7.21 9.83
N HIS A 116 -12.23 -6.18 10.49
CA HIS A 116 -13.11 -6.37 11.64
C HIS A 116 -14.55 -6.75 11.24
N THR A 117 -14.94 -6.53 9.98
CA THR A 117 -16.28 -6.84 9.47
C THR A 117 -16.39 -8.16 8.72
N VAL A 118 -15.26 -8.77 8.33
CA VAL A 118 -15.22 -10.11 7.73
C VAL A 118 -15.15 -11.14 8.87
N PRO A 119 -16.22 -11.88 9.19
CA PRO A 119 -16.18 -12.91 10.23
C PRO A 119 -15.24 -14.05 9.81
N ASP A 120 -14.63 -14.75 10.78
CA ASP A 120 -13.77 -15.93 10.55
C ASP A 120 -14.43 -17.05 9.72
#